data_AF-A0A382SCI9-F1
#
_entry.id   AF-A0A382SCI9-F1
#
_cell.length_a   1.000
_cell.length_b   1.000
_cell.length_c   1.000
_cell.angle_alpha   90.00
_cell.angle_beta   90.00
_cell.angle_gamma   90.00
#
_symmetry.space_group_name_H-M   'P 1'
#
loop_
_entity.id
_entity.type
_entity.pdbx_description
1 polymer ?
#
loop_
_entity_poly.entity_id
_entity_poly.type
_entity_poly.pdbx_seq_one_letter_code
_entity_poly.pdbx_strand_id
1 'polypeptide(L)'
;MINKFGIWKFLINSILIGILFLQYSCGEKIEVHISKTIVFDGKLYEMDKDKPFTGIVFNAYPNGEREYQGEYKRGKPNGLLIYW
;
A
#
# COMPACT_ATOMS: atom_id res chain seq x y z
N MET A 1 32.30 -34.52 18.22
CA MET A 1 32.88 -33.23 17.77
C MET A 1 31.87 -32.56 16.86
N ILE A 2 31.33 -31.41 17.25
CA ILE A 2 30.32 -30.71 16.45
C ILE A 2 31.03 -30.00 15.30
N ASN A 3 30.60 -30.25 14.06
CA ASN A 3 31.23 -29.69 12.86
C ASN A 3 30.94 -28.19 12.77
N LYS A 4 31.93 -27.38 13.20
CA LYS A 4 31.87 -25.91 13.20
C LYS A 4 31.59 -25.33 11.80
N PHE A 5 32.01 -26.04 10.74
CA PHE A 5 31.75 -25.67 9.35
C PHE A 5 30.27 -25.85 8.95
N GLY A 6 29.65 -26.94 9.44
CA GLY A 6 28.23 -27.21 9.21
C GLY A 6 27.32 -26.21 9.92
N ILE A 7 27.65 -25.83 11.16
CA ILE A 7 26.91 -24.81 11.92
C ILE A 7 27.03 -23.45 11.22
N TRP A 8 28.23 -23.07 10.80
CA TRP A 8 28.46 -21.78 10.15
C TRP A 8 27.66 -21.64 8.85
N LYS A 9 27.63 -22.71 8.03
CA LYS A 9 26.84 -22.77 6.79
C LYS A 9 25.33 -22.72 7.07
N PHE A 10 24.86 -23.38 8.12
CA PHE A 10 23.46 -23.33 8.56
C PHE A 10 23.05 -21.93 9.03
N LEU A 11 23.91 -21.25 9.80
CA LEU A 11 23.67 -19.88 10.26
C LEU A 11 23.60 -18.89 9.09
N ILE A 12 24.51 -19.00 8.12
CA ILE A 12 24.49 -18.15 6.91
C ILE A 12 23.20 -18.37 6.11
N ASN A 13 22.82 -19.62 5.86
CA ASN A 13 21.60 -19.92 5.12
C ASN A 13 20.33 -19.43 5.85
N SER A 14 20.30 -19.52 7.19
CA SER A 14 19.20 -19.00 8.01
C SER A 14 19.08 -17.47 7.90
N ILE A 15 20.20 -16.75 7.90
CA ILE A 15 20.24 -15.30 7.70
C ILE A 15 19.75 -14.91 6.31
N LEU A 16 20.18 -15.63 5.26
CA LEU A 16 19.73 -15.37 3.88
C LEU A 16 18.22 -15.59 3.69
N ILE A 17 17.64 -16.61 4.34
CA ILE A 17 16.20 -16.86 4.33
C ILE A 17 15.46 -15.72 5.05
N GLY A 18 15.96 -15.23 6.17
CA GLY A 18 15.38 -14.09 6.90
C GLY A 18 15.33 -12.79 6.07
N ILE A 19 16.37 -12.53 5.25
CA ILE A 19 16.44 -11.35 4.38
C ILE A 19 15.40 -11.42 3.25
N LEU A 20 15.07 -12.62 2.75
CA LEU A 20 14.03 -12.80 1.72
C LEU A 20 12.64 -12.37 2.19
N PHE A 21 12.33 -12.51 3.48
CA PHE A 21 11.02 -12.16 4.05
C PHE A 21 10.85 -10.66 4.33
N LEU A 22 11.94 -9.87 4.37
CA LEU A 22 11.89 -8.44 4.66
C LEU A 22 11.47 -7.56 3.47
N GLN A 23 11.29 -8.14 2.28
CA GLN A 23 11.02 -7.38 1.04
C GLN A 23 9.55 -6.94 0.88
N TYR A 24 8.61 -7.46 1.69
CA TYR A 24 7.18 -7.19 1.50
C TYR A 24 6.66 -5.91 2.20
N SER A 25 7.53 -5.10 2.80
CA SER A 25 7.10 -4.01 3.70
C SER A 25 6.63 -2.74 2.99
N CYS A 26 6.82 -2.57 1.69
CA CYS A 26 6.29 -1.42 0.95
C CYS A 26 5.38 -1.92 -0.17
N GLY A 27 4.14 -2.27 0.19
CA GLY A 27 3.13 -2.63 -0.80
C GLY A 27 2.71 -1.42 -1.62
N GLU A 28 2.57 -1.59 -2.93
CA GLU A 28 1.95 -0.58 -3.79
C GLU A 28 0.53 -0.26 -3.29
N LYS A 29 0.19 1.03 -3.25
CA LYS A 29 -1.14 1.49 -2.86
C LYS A 29 -2.04 1.47 -4.09
N ILE A 30 -3.23 0.90 -3.94
CA ILE A 30 -4.27 0.95 -4.97
C ILE A 30 -4.65 2.42 -5.20
N GLU A 31 -4.71 2.86 -6.45
CA GLU A 31 -5.18 4.21 -6.79
C GLU A 31 -6.52 4.17 -7.52
N VAL A 32 -7.43 5.10 -7.17
CA VAL A 32 -8.73 5.23 -7.83
C VAL A 32 -9.05 6.69 -8.11
N HIS A 33 -9.63 6.96 -9.28
CA HIS A 33 -10.14 8.29 -9.61
C HIS A 33 -11.38 8.59 -8.76
N ILE A 34 -11.52 9.81 -8.23
CA ILE A 34 -12.63 10.18 -7.34
C ILE A 34 -14.01 9.97 -7.95
N SER A 35 -14.14 10.11 -9.26
CA SER A 35 -15.39 9.87 -9.96
C SER A 35 -15.87 8.41 -9.87
N LYS A 36 -15.02 7.48 -9.43
CA LYS A 36 -15.35 6.07 -9.18
C LYS A 36 -15.52 5.78 -7.68
N THR A 37 -15.77 6.79 -6.87
CA THR A 37 -15.94 6.66 -5.42
C THR A 37 -17.24 7.26 -4.94
N ILE A 38 -17.69 6.79 -3.77
CA ILE A 38 -18.88 7.29 -3.08
C ILE A 38 -18.59 7.40 -1.58
N VAL A 39 -19.17 8.41 -0.94
CA VAL A 39 -19.16 8.53 0.53
C VAL A 39 -20.49 8.01 1.06
N PHE A 40 -20.42 7.01 1.93
CA PHE A 40 -21.56 6.43 2.63
C PHE A 40 -21.22 6.32 4.12
N ASP A 41 -22.12 6.76 5.00
CA ASP A 41 -21.88 6.78 6.45
C ASP A 41 -20.53 7.41 6.85
N GLY A 42 -20.18 8.52 6.17
CA GLY A 42 -18.93 9.24 6.37
C GLY A 42 -17.65 8.45 6.02
N LYS A 43 -17.74 7.30 5.35
CA LYS A 43 -16.61 6.51 4.85
C LYS A 43 -16.60 6.52 3.33
N LEU A 44 -15.40 6.57 2.76
CA LEU A 44 -15.20 6.46 1.33
C LEU A 44 -15.20 4.99 0.88
N TYR A 45 -15.84 4.72 -0.25
CA TYR A 45 -15.91 3.43 -0.93
C TYR A 45 -15.58 3.64 -2.42
N GLU A 46 -14.96 2.64 -3.04
CA GLU A 46 -15.02 2.52 -4.50
C GLU A 46 -16.43 2.05 -4.88
N MET A 47 -16.95 2.52 -6.02
CA MET A 47 -18.27 2.11 -6.50
C MET A 47 -18.38 0.58 -6.57
N ASP A 48 -19.55 0.07 -6.24
CA ASP A 48 -19.87 -1.37 -6.22
C ASP A 48 -18.99 -2.22 -5.27
N LYS A 49 -18.32 -1.59 -4.29
CA LYS A 49 -17.59 -2.28 -3.23
C LYS A 49 -18.26 -2.09 -1.87
N ASP A 50 -18.41 -3.19 -1.14
CA ASP A 50 -19.00 -3.18 0.21
C ASP A 50 -17.99 -2.83 1.32
N LYS A 51 -16.69 -2.77 0.98
CA LYS A 51 -15.62 -2.50 1.95
C LYS A 51 -15.12 -1.06 1.83
N PRO A 52 -14.93 -0.35 2.97
CA PRO A 52 -14.34 0.98 2.95
C PRO A 52 -12.97 1.01 2.27
N PHE A 53 -12.76 1.99 1.41
CA PHE A 53 -11.59 2.09 0.56
C PHE A 53 -10.28 2.24 1.36
N THR A 54 -9.21 1.60 0.88
CA THR A 54 -7.84 1.77 1.40
C THR A 54 -6.89 1.87 0.23
N GLY A 55 -6.22 3.01 0.10
CA GLY A 55 -5.42 3.36 -1.08
C GLY A 55 -5.34 4.87 -1.29
N ILE A 56 -5.03 5.28 -2.51
CA ILE A 56 -4.97 6.69 -2.93
C ILE A 56 -6.21 7.00 -3.75
N VAL A 57 -6.83 8.15 -3.48
CA VAL A 57 -7.89 8.72 -4.31
C VAL A 57 -7.34 9.95 -4.99
N PHE A 58 -7.63 10.10 -6.28
CA PHE A 58 -7.10 11.21 -7.05
C PHE A 58 -8.09 11.83 -8.02
N ASN A 59 -7.74 13.02 -8.49
CA ASN A 59 -8.32 13.61 -9.70
C ASN A 59 -7.21 14.06 -10.63
N ALA A 60 -7.58 14.17 -11.90
CA ALA A 60 -6.71 14.67 -12.95
C ALA A 60 -7.41 15.82 -13.68
N TYR A 61 -6.61 16.77 -14.15
CA TYR A 61 -7.05 17.77 -15.11
C TYR A 61 -7.43 17.11 -16.44
N PRO A 62 -8.16 17.81 -17.34
CA PRO A 62 -8.54 17.26 -18.65
C PRO A 62 -7.35 16.84 -19.53
N ASN A 63 -6.16 17.42 -19.31
CA ASN A 63 -4.93 17.05 -20.00
C ASN A 63 -4.29 15.75 -19.44
N GLY A 64 -4.87 15.14 -18.41
CA GLY A 64 -4.39 13.92 -17.75
C GLY A 64 -3.38 14.15 -16.64
N GLU A 65 -2.93 15.39 -16.41
CA GLU A 65 -2.02 15.73 -15.32
C GLU A 65 -2.74 15.65 -13.97
N ARG A 66 -1.98 15.32 -12.93
CA ARG A 66 -2.53 15.18 -11.59
C ARG A 66 -2.95 16.54 -11.05
N GLU A 67 -4.18 16.65 -10.58
CA GLU A 67 -4.67 17.86 -9.91
C GLU A 67 -4.58 17.71 -8.39
N TYR A 68 -5.02 16.55 -7.87
CA TYR A 68 -4.91 16.25 -6.46
C TYR A 68 -4.81 14.75 -6.19
N GLN A 69 -4.27 14.40 -5.02
CA GLN A 69 -4.42 13.07 -4.45
C GLN A 69 -4.46 13.08 -2.93
N GLY A 70 -5.18 12.13 -2.34
CA GLY A 70 -5.22 11.91 -0.90
C GLY A 70 -5.18 10.42 -0.56
N GLU A 71 -4.49 10.07 0.52
CA GLU A 71 -4.46 8.70 1.03
C GLU A 71 -5.64 8.42 1.97
N TYR A 72 -6.23 7.24 1.83
CA TYR A 72 -7.34 6.76 2.64
C TYR A 72 -7.03 5.40 3.24
N LYS A 73 -7.48 5.17 4.48
CA LYS A 73 -7.43 3.89 5.18
C LYS A 73 -8.78 3.61 5.83
N ARG A 74 -9.41 2.49 5.47
CA ARG A 74 -10.76 2.11 5.92
C ARG A 74 -11.79 3.23 5.70
N GLY A 75 -11.72 3.88 4.54
CA GLY A 75 -12.64 4.93 4.11
C GLY A 75 -12.43 6.29 4.78
N LYS A 76 -11.36 6.47 5.54
CA LYS A 76 -11.02 7.75 6.20
C LYS A 76 -9.69 8.29 5.68
N PRO A 77 -9.50 9.62 5.58
CA PRO A 77 -8.21 10.20 5.25
C PRO A 77 -7.11 9.68 6.19
N ASN A 78 -5.97 9.27 5.62
CA ASN A 78 -4.87 8.64 6.33
C ASN A 78 -3.55 8.98 5.63
N GLY A 79 -3.06 10.20 5.77
CA GLY A 79 -1.80 10.63 5.16
C GLY A 79 -1.89 12.04 4.61
N LEU A 80 -1.04 12.33 3.63
CA LEU A 80 -0.98 13.63 2.99
C LEU A 80 -2.10 13.80 1.97
N LEU A 81 -2.56 15.05 1.88
CA LEU A 81 -3.37 15.56 0.79
C LEU A 81 -2.45 16.48 -0.02
N ILE A 82 -2.30 16.18 -1.31
CA ILE A 82 -1.39 16.88 -2.21
C ILE A 82 -2.22 17.48 -3.34
N TYR A 83 -1.92 18.74 -3.68
CA TYR A 83 -2.47 19.48 -4.80
C TYR A 83 -1.31 19.94 -5.69
N TRP A 84 -1.55 19.98 -7.00
CA TRP A 84 -0.61 20.46 -8.00
C TRP A 84 -1.17 21.66 -8.77
#